data_AF-A0A3D3RLA2-F1
#
_entry.id   AF-A0A3D3RLA2-F1
#
_cell.length_a   1.000
_cell.length_b   1.000
_cell.length_c   1.000
_cell.angle_alpha   90.00
_cell.angle_beta   90.00
_cell.angle_gamma   90.00
#
_symmetry.space_group_name_H-M   'P 1'
#
loop_
_entity.id
_entity.type
_entity.pdbx_description
1 polymer ?
#
loop_
_entity_poly.entity_id
_entity_poly.type
_entity_poly.pdbx_seq_one_letter_code
_entity_poly.pdbx_strand_id
1 'polypeptide(L)'
;HMIYEDPMEFEVSIPENMEHMVPVFDSLMRCMLENNTAYTKEDASFYWNSLFYLIGGYFDLNELCTVEGEEIKVPAHVVEQYANALFAGSEELFDIPKNKQGMVRYDKEEDAYYFPMGDIGLSDTRVIQCEAGEKEGSYVIYAQLFDSVDKEVIKTYRFVVKPNVHGDKMTEFMFDYSVDSVEEM
;
A
#
# COMPACT_ATOMS: atom_id res chain seq x y z
N HIS A 1 -32.30 21.03 -6.43
CA HIS A 1 -31.21 20.52 -5.57
C HIS A 1 -31.47 19.03 -5.42
N MET A 2 -30.84 18.21 -6.25
CA MET A 2 -30.80 16.77 -6.00
C MET A 2 -29.62 16.56 -5.07
N ILE A 3 -29.91 16.23 -3.81
CA ILE A 3 -28.94 15.62 -2.92
C ILE A 3 -28.82 14.20 -3.45
N TYR A 4 -27.74 13.91 -4.16
CA TYR A 4 -27.32 12.52 -4.36
C TYR A 4 -26.82 12.07 -3.00
N GLU A 5 -27.66 11.37 -2.25
CA GLU A 5 -27.21 10.54 -1.14
C GLU A 5 -26.41 9.40 -1.77
N ASP A 6 -25.10 9.37 -1.55
CA ASP A 6 -24.25 8.24 -1.91
C ASP A 6 -24.83 7.00 -1.22
N PRO A 7 -25.37 6.01 -1.97
CA PRO A 7 -26.09 4.92 -1.36
C PRO A 7 -25.10 4.00 -0.65
N MET A 8 -25.14 4.03 0.69
CA MET A 8 -24.39 3.21 1.65
C MET A 8 -22.96 3.69 1.99
N GLU A 9 -22.87 4.76 2.78
CA GLU A 9 -21.86 4.78 3.85
C GLU A 9 -22.29 3.74 4.91
N PHE A 10 -21.92 2.48 4.71
CA PHE A 10 -21.82 1.59 5.86
C PHE A 10 -20.63 2.06 6.68
N GLU A 11 -20.89 2.53 7.90
CA GLU A 11 -19.83 2.82 8.87
C GLU A 11 -19.20 1.48 9.26
N VAL A 12 -18.18 1.07 8.51
CA VAL A 12 -17.39 -0.11 8.85
C VAL A 12 -16.59 0.24 10.09
N SER A 13 -16.86 -0.45 11.19
CA SER A 13 -16.01 -0.33 12.38
C SER A 13 -14.66 -0.97 12.06
N ILE A 14 -13.66 -0.11 11.85
CA ILE A 14 -12.26 -0.50 11.71
C ILE A 14 -11.51 -0.18 13.02
N PRO A 15 -10.46 -0.95 13.36
CA PRO A 15 -9.59 -0.63 14.48
C PRO A 15 -8.96 0.76 14.34
N GLU A 16 -8.58 1.36 15.46
CA GLU A 16 -7.78 2.60 15.48
C GLU A 16 -6.54 2.42 14.58
N ASN A 17 -6.21 3.47 13.82
CA ASN A 17 -5.11 3.55 12.85
C ASN A 17 -5.19 2.59 11.64
N MET A 18 -6.22 1.74 11.51
CA MET A 18 -6.42 0.89 10.32
C MET A 18 -6.70 1.72 9.05
N GLU A 19 -7.22 2.93 9.19
CA GLU A 19 -7.42 3.86 8.07
C GLU A 19 -6.10 4.21 7.35
N HIS A 20 -4.98 4.22 8.06
CA HIS A 20 -3.67 4.44 7.47
C HIS A 20 -3.24 3.29 6.54
N MET A 21 -3.88 2.11 6.62
CA MET A 21 -3.61 0.99 5.70
C MET A 21 -4.35 1.11 4.37
N VAL A 22 -5.28 2.05 4.20
CA VAL A 22 -6.05 2.20 2.94
C VAL A 22 -5.14 2.42 1.72
N PRO A 23 -4.12 3.32 1.76
CA PRO A 23 -3.12 3.44 0.70
C PRO A 23 -2.34 2.15 0.39
N VAL A 24 -2.09 1.34 1.43
CA VAL A 24 -1.40 0.05 1.31
C VAL A 24 -2.30 -0.98 0.59
N PHE A 25 -3.59 -1.00 0.91
CA PHE A 25 -4.56 -1.85 0.21
C PHE A 25 -4.71 -1.41 -1.24
N ASP A 26 -4.90 -0.12 -1.49
CA ASP A 26 -5.04 0.46 -2.83
C ASP A 26 -3.86 0.08 -3.74
N SER A 27 -2.64 0.34 -3.27
CA SER A 27 -1.42 0.05 -4.01
C SER A 27 -1.27 -1.43 -4.36
N LEU A 28 -1.60 -2.35 -3.44
CA LEU A 28 -1.58 -3.79 -3.72
C LEU A 28 -2.65 -4.21 -4.71
N MET A 29 -3.90 -3.73 -4.55
CA MET A 29 -4.99 -4.05 -5.49
C MET A 29 -4.65 -3.59 -6.91
N ARG A 30 -4.19 -2.34 -7.06
CA ARG A 30 -3.80 -1.79 -8.36
C ARG A 30 -2.59 -2.51 -8.95
N CYS A 31 -1.56 -2.77 -8.14
CA CYS A 31 -0.40 -3.54 -8.56
C CYS A 31 -0.81 -4.93 -9.09
N MET A 32 -1.63 -5.66 -8.34
CA MET A 32 -2.11 -7.00 -8.73
C MET A 32 -2.97 -6.96 -9.99
N LEU A 33 -3.93 -6.02 -10.07
CA LEU A 33 -4.86 -5.89 -11.17
C LEU A 33 -4.15 -5.49 -12.48
N GLU A 34 -3.37 -4.41 -12.45
CA GLU A 34 -2.75 -3.84 -13.64
C GLU A 34 -1.62 -4.71 -14.20
N ASN A 35 -0.94 -5.48 -13.34
CA ASN A 35 0.12 -6.40 -13.75
C ASN A 35 -0.35 -7.84 -13.94
N ASN A 36 -1.62 -8.15 -13.64
CA ASN A 36 -2.19 -9.50 -13.69
C ASN A 36 -1.34 -10.52 -12.89
N THR A 37 -1.03 -10.17 -11.64
CA THR A 37 -0.19 -10.95 -10.71
C THR A 37 -0.91 -11.23 -9.40
N ALA A 38 -0.69 -12.41 -8.82
CA ALA A 38 -1.08 -12.68 -7.44
C ALA A 38 -0.12 -12.04 -6.44
N TYR A 39 -0.60 -11.81 -5.22
CA TYR A 39 0.24 -11.37 -4.11
C TYR A 39 1.27 -12.43 -3.75
N THR A 40 2.53 -12.01 -3.61
CA THR A 40 3.65 -12.83 -3.13
C THR A 40 4.68 -11.91 -2.50
N LYS A 41 5.30 -12.35 -1.41
CA LYS A 41 6.40 -11.62 -0.76
C LYS A 41 7.78 -12.13 -1.20
N GLU A 42 7.81 -13.19 -2.00
CA GLU A 42 9.00 -13.90 -2.42
C GLU A 42 9.55 -13.41 -3.77
N ASP A 43 8.73 -12.69 -4.55
CA ASP A 43 9.13 -12.17 -5.86
C ASP A 43 9.57 -10.71 -5.78
N ALA A 44 10.84 -10.47 -6.14
CA ALA A 44 11.40 -9.12 -6.08
C ALA A 44 10.80 -8.15 -7.11
N SER A 45 10.30 -8.64 -8.24
CA SER A 45 9.65 -7.74 -9.22
C SER A 45 8.28 -7.27 -8.70
N PHE A 46 7.51 -8.15 -8.07
CA PHE A 46 6.25 -7.78 -7.41
C PHE A 46 6.52 -6.84 -6.25
N TYR A 47 7.49 -7.16 -5.39
CA TYR A 47 7.90 -6.33 -4.25
C TYR A 47 8.15 -4.87 -4.64
N TRP A 48 9.01 -4.66 -5.63
CA TRP A 48 9.34 -3.30 -6.09
C TRP A 48 8.19 -2.63 -6.86
N ASN A 49 7.36 -3.40 -7.55
CA ASN A 49 6.14 -2.85 -8.15
C ASN A 49 5.19 -2.33 -7.06
N SER A 50 4.90 -3.12 -6.02
CA SER A 50 4.02 -2.70 -4.94
C SER A 50 4.53 -1.44 -4.23
N LEU A 51 5.84 -1.35 -3.98
CA LEU A 51 6.48 -0.12 -3.48
C LEU A 51 6.30 1.06 -4.45
N PHE A 52 6.46 0.85 -5.75
CA PHE A 52 6.22 1.87 -6.76
C PHE A 52 4.77 2.37 -6.75
N TYR A 53 3.77 1.49 -6.64
CA TYR A 53 2.36 1.91 -6.56
C TYR A 53 2.08 2.71 -5.28
N LEU A 54 2.61 2.27 -4.13
CA LEU A 54 2.41 2.96 -2.86
C LEU A 54 3.12 4.32 -2.83
N ILE A 55 4.41 4.35 -3.14
CA ILE A 55 5.21 5.59 -3.12
C ILE A 55 4.75 6.53 -4.23
N GLY A 56 4.56 6.02 -5.44
CA GLY A 56 4.16 6.83 -6.59
C GLY A 56 2.81 7.51 -6.40
N GLY A 57 1.87 6.87 -5.69
CA GLY A 57 0.56 7.44 -5.39
C GLY A 57 0.48 8.22 -4.08
N TYR A 58 1.27 7.84 -3.07
CA TYR A 58 1.05 8.27 -1.68
C TYR A 58 2.34 8.66 -0.96
N PHE A 59 3.34 9.19 -1.67
CA PHE A 59 4.61 9.60 -1.06
C PHE A 59 4.44 10.62 0.05
N ASP A 60 3.44 11.50 -0.06
CA ASP A 60 3.16 12.61 0.83
C ASP A 60 2.57 12.18 2.19
N LEU A 61 2.29 10.89 2.37
CA LEU A 61 2.02 10.33 3.69
C LEU A 61 3.20 10.51 4.65
N ASN A 62 4.43 10.53 4.13
CA ASN A 62 5.64 10.75 4.92
C ASN A 62 6.28 12.10 4.56
N GLU A 63 6.42 12.99 5.54
CA GLU A 63 6.98 14.34 5.33
C GLU A 63 8.45 14.36 4.91
N LEU A 64 9.18 13.25 5.08
CA LEU A 64 10.56 13.11 4.65
C LEU A 64 10.68 12.80 3.15
N CYS A 65 9.58 12.41 2.49
CA CYS A 65 9.56 12.27 1.05
C CYS A 65 9.55 13.65 0.39
N THR A 66 10.44 13.86 -0.59
CA THR A 66 10.53 15.12 -1.33
C THR A 66 10.45 14.89 -2.82
N VAL A 67 9.97 15.88 -3.55
CA VAL A 67 9.97 15.87 -5.02
C VAL A 67 11.19 16.60 -5.54
N GLU A 68 11.96 15.93 -6.39
CA GLU A 68 13.12 16.49 -7.09
C GLU A 68 12.93 16.32 -8.61
N GLY A 69 12.42 17.36 -9.27
CA GLY A 69 12.09 17.28 -10.70
C GLY A 69 10.87 16.38 -10.95
N GLU A 70 11.07 15.29 -11.69
CA GLU A 70 10.03 14.28 -12.00
C GLU A 70 10.12 13.04 -11.11
N GLU A 71 11.04 13.02 -10.15
CA GLU A 71 11.26 11.92 -9.23
C GLU A 71 10.83 12.28 -7.80
N ILE A 72 10.33 11.28 -7.10
CA ILE A 72 10.11 11.27 -5.67
C ILE A 72 11.35 10.68 -5.02
N LYS A 73 12.01 11.46 -4.17
CA LYS A 73 13.10 11.03 -3.32
C LYS A 73 12.55 10.56 -1.98
N VAL A 74 12.91 9.34 -1.60
CA VAL A 74 12.44 8.66 -0.39
C VAL A 74 13.64 8.13 0.38
N PRO A 75 13.86 8.54 1.65
CA PRO A 75 14.93 7.97 2.46
C PRO A 75 14.80 6.44 2.58
N ALA A 76 15.92 5.72 2.63
CA ALA A 76 15.93 4.25 2.66
C ALA A 76 15.07 3.67 3.80
N HIS A 77 15.18 4.24 5.00
CA HIS A 77 14.37 3.82 6.15
C HIS A 77 12.86 4.04 5.95
N VAL A 78 12.44 5.02 5.15
CA VAL A 78 11.02 5.22 4.80
C VAL A 78 10.56 4.16 3.79
N VAL A 79 11.40 3.79 2.83
CA VAL A 79 11.12 2.65 1.93
C VAL A 79 10.98 1.35 2.73
N GLU A 80 11.81 1.15 3.76
CA GLU A 80 11.68 0.02 4.69
C GLU A 80 10.34 0.04 5.44
N GLN A 81 9.86 1.20 5.90
CA GLN A 81 8.55 1.31 6.55
C GLN A 81 7.41 0.92 5.59
N TYR A 82 7.44 1.44 4.36
CA TYR A 82 6.46 1.09 3.33
C TYR A 82 6.50 -0.39 2.96
N ALA A 83 7.69 -0.97 2.83
CA ALA A 83 7.87 -2.40 2.60
C ALA A 83 7.29 -3.24 3.74
N ASN A 84 7.52 -2.83 4.99
CA ASN A 84 6.97 -3.51 6.15
C ASN A 84 5.45 -3.44 6.23
N ALA A 85 4.82 -2.36 5.76
CA ALA A 85 3.37 -2.27 5.67
C ALA A 85 2.81 -3.19 4.57
N LEU A 86 3.47 -3.23 3.40
CA LEU A 86 3.08 -4.06 2.26
C LEU A 86 3.34 -5.55 2.47
N PHE A 87 4.38 -5.92 3.22
CA PHE A 87 4.86 -7.29 3.35
C PHE A 87 5.20 -7.63 4.79
N ALA A 88 4.29 -8.32 5.45
CA ALA A 88 4.44 -8.64 6.85
C ALA A 88 5.59 -9.63 7.11
N GLY A 89 6.58 -9.19 7.88
CA GLY A 89 7.83 -9.93 8.11
C GLY A 89 8.95 -9.61 7.13
N SER A 90 8.85 -8.49 6.40
CA SER A 90 10.00 -7.90 5.72
C SER A 90 11.07 -7.52 6.76
N GLU A 91 12.30 -7.96 6.56
CA GLU A 91 13.43 -7.62 7.45
C GLU A 91 14.44 -6.72 6.73
N GLU A 92 14.66 -6.98 5.44
CA GLU A 92 15.57 -6.24 4.58
C GLU A 92 14.89 -5.97 3.23
N LEU A 93 15.25 -4.85 2.59
CA LEU A 93 14.83 -4.56 1.22
C LEU A 93 15.50 -5.55 0.26
N PHE A 94 14.76 -6.01 -0.74
CA PHE A 94 15.35 -6.81 -1.81
C PHE A 94 16.29 -5.99 -2.68
N ASP A 95 17.31 -6.63 -3.25
CA ASP A 95 18.10 -6.02 -4.33
C ASP A 95 17.17 -5.57 -5.48
N ILE A 96 17.44 -4.39 -6.05
CA ILE A 96 16.69 -3.88 -7.21
C ILE A 96 16.94 -4.82 -8.42
N PRO A 97 15.90 -5.50 -8.94
CA PRO A 97 16.07 -6.37 -10.10
C PRO A 97 16.47 -5.59 -11.35
N LYS A 98 17.22 -6.20 -12.27
CA LYS A 98 17.68 -5.54 -13.50
C LYS A 98 16.54 -4.97 -14.34
N ASN A 99 15.38 -5.64 -14.38
CA ASN A 99 14.18 -5.20 -15.07
C ASN A 99 13.45 -4.02 -14.38
N LYS A 100 13.95 -3.54 -13.23
CA LYS A 100 13.39 -2.42 -12.45
C LYS A 100 14.32 -1.21 -12.36
N GLN A 101 15.52 -1.25 -12.97
CA GLN A 101 16.48 -0.14 -12.92
C GLN A 101 16.02 1.17 -13.58
N GLY A 102 14.93 1.16 -14.36
CA GLY A 102 14.27 2.36 -14.88
C GLY A 102 13.06 2.83 -14.06
N MET A 103 12.66 2.06 -13.06
CA MET A 103 11.51 2.34 -12.18
C MET A 103 11.97 2.78 -10.78
N VAL A 104 13.11 2.27 -10.33
CA VAL A 104 13.69 2.65 -9.05
C VAL A 104 15.21 2.69 -9.19
N ARG A 105 15.81 3.70 -8.57
CA ARG A 105 17.26 3.80 -8.38
C ARG A 105 17.57 4.12 -6.93
N TYR A 106 18.70 3.63 -6.45
CA TYR A 106 19.22 3.92 -5.12
C TYR A 106 20.45 4.82 -5.23
N ASP A 107 20.47 5.88 -4.43
CA ASP A 107 21.64 6.73 -4.23
C ASP A 107 22.25 6.43 -2.85
N LYS A 108 23.51 5.97 -2.87
CA LYS A 108 24.24 5.60 -1.66
C LYS A 108 24.76 6.80 -0.87
N GLU A 109 25.04 7.91 -1.53
CA GLU A 109 25.55 9.11 -0.84
C GLU A 109 24.45 9.76 -0.01
N GLU A 110 23.23 9.72 -0.51
CA GLU A 110 22.05 10.28 0.15
C GLU A 110 21.26 9.27 0.99
N ASP A 111 21.59 7.98 0.85
CA ASP A 111 20.85 6.86 1.44
C ASP A 111 19.34 6.93 1.14
N ALA A 112 19.03 7.10 -0.15
CA ALA A 112 17.68 7.36 -0.62
C ALA A 112 17.38 6.61 -1.92
N TYR A 113 16.11 6.25 -2.09
CA TYR A 113 15.57 5.72 -3.32
C TYR A 113 14.82 6.81 -4.08
N TYR A 114 14.84 6.69 -5.41
CA TYR A 114 14.11 7.58 -6.30
C TYR A 114 13.14 6.77 -7.13
N PHE A 115 11.92 7.25 -7.19
CA PHE A 115 10.82 6.67 -7.96
C PHE A 115 10.24 7.74 -8.89
N PRO A 116 9.76 7.39 -10.09
CA PRO A 116 8.96 8.33 -10.87
C PRO A 116 7.64 8.60 -10.14
N MET A 117 7.08 9.80 -10.36
CA MET A 117 5.73 10.09 -9.90
C MET A 117 4.72 9.11 -10.51
N GLY A 118 3.82 8.59 -9.67
CA GLY A 118 2.71 7.76 -10.09
C GLY A 118 1.48 8.59 -10.44
N ASP A 119 0.54 7.96 -11.14
CA ASP A 119 -0.83 8.45 -11.29
C ASP A 119 -1.77 7.45 -10.59
N ILE A 120 -2.56 7.95 -9.65
CA ILE A 120 -3.53 7.13 -8.91
C ILE A 120 -4.75 6.81 -9.79
N GLY A 121 -4.97 7.56 -10.86
CA GLY A 121 -6.13 7.41 -11.73
C GLY A 121 -7.44 7.88 -11.05
N LEU A 122 -8.57 7.45 -11.62
CA LEU A 122 -9.92 7.81 -11.16
C LEU A 122 -10.64 6.63 -10.49
N SER A 123 -9.93 5.92 -9.62
CA SER A 123 -10.49 4.84 -8.80
C SER A 123 -10.29 5.13 -7.32
N ASP A 124 -11.27 4.74 -6.51
CA ASP A 124 -11.22 4.85 -5.05
C ASP A 124 -11.11 3.45 -4.42
N THR A 125 -10.37 3.35 -3.32
CA THR A 125 -10.37 2.16 -2.48
C THR A 125 -11.38 2.30 -1.34
N ARG A 126 -12.28 1.32 -1.20
CA ARG A 126 -13.32 1.29 -0.16
C ARG A 126 -13.17 0.05 0.69
N VAL A 127 -12.94 0.22 1.99
CA VAL A 127 -13.04 -0.88 2.96
C VAL A 127 -14.53 -1.14 3.21
N ILE A 128 -14.98 -2.37 2.94
CA ILE A 128 -16.40 -2.74 3.03
C ILE A 128 -16.72 -3.65 4.22
N GLN A 129 -15.71 -4.31 4.78
CA GLN A 129 -15.86 -5.19 5.92
C GLN A 129 -14.53 -5.38 6.64
N CYS A 130 -14.58 -5.43 7.97
CA CYS A 130 -13.44 -5.72 8.84
C CYS A 130 -13.87 -6.75 9.89
N GLU A 131 -13.09 -7.81 10.04
CA GLU A 131 -13.32 -8.88 11.02
C GLU A 131 -12.05 -9.16 11.81
N ALA A 132 -12.20 -9.68 13.03
CA ALA A 132 -11.08 -10.20 13.78
C ALA A 132 -10.47 -11.42 13.06
N GLY A 133 -9.14 -11.46 12.96
CA GLY A 133 -8.41 -12.60 12.41
C GLY A 133 -8.23 -13.73 13.43
N GLU A 134 -7.52 -14.78 13.02
CA GLU A 134 -7.29 -15.97 13.86
C GLU A 134 -6.39 -15.70 15.06
N LYS A 135 -5.52 -14.69 14.97
CA LYS A 135 -4.58 -14.30 16.03
C LYS A 135 -4.96 -12.95 16.61
N GLU A 136 -4.65 -12.76 17.89
CA GLU A 136 -4.85 -11.48 18.56
C GLU A 136 -4.13 -10.34 17.80
N GLY A 137 -4.85 -9.24 17.56
CA GLY A 137 -4.36 -8.08 16.81
C GLY A 137 -4.33 -8.26 15.28
N SER A 138 -4.66 -9.44 14.75
CA SER A 138 -4.83 -9.64 13.31
C SER A 138 -6.27 -9.36 12.88
N TYR A 139 -6.44 -8.93 11.63
CA TYR A 139 -7.75 -8.64 11.03
C TYR A 139 -7.87 -9.20 9.62
N VAL A 140 -9.10 -9.53 9.24
CA VAL A 140 -9.50 -9.81 7.86
C VAL A 140 -10.23 -8.59 7.33
N ILE A 141 -9.71 -7.99 6.26
CA ILE A 141 -10.28 -6.79 5.63
C ILE A 141 -10.78 -7.17 4.24
N TYR A 142 -12.00 -6.76 3.92
CA TYR A 142 -12.49 -6.80 2.55
C TYR A 142 -12.49 -5.38 2.01
N ALA A 143 -11.80 -5.17 0.90
CA ALA A 143 -11.70 -3.89 0.24
C ALA A 143 -12.06 -4.01 -1.24
N GLN A 144 -12.61 -2.92 -1.78
CA GLN A 144 -13.01 -2.82 -3.17
C GLN A 144 -12.21 -1.72 -3.85
N LEU A 145 -11.72 -2.02 -5.05
CA LEU A 145 -11.33 -1.00 -6.00
C LEU A 145 -12.59 -0.58 -6.76
N PHE A 146 -12.94 0.69 -6.70
CA PHE A 146 -14.20 1.25 -7.19
C PHE A 146 -13.91 2.30 -8.26
N ASP A 147 -14.60 2.21 -9.41
CA ASP A 147 -14.52 3.23 -10.46
C ASP A 147 -15.34 4.45 -10.06
N SER A 148 -14.68 5.58 -9.85
CA SER A 148 -15.34 6.81 -9.38
C SER A 148 -16.18 7.49 -10.48
N VAL A 149 -15.94 7.16 -11.76
CA VAL A 149 -16.65 7.68 -12.93
C VAL A 149 -17.92 6.87 -13.20
N ASP A 150 -17.75 5.56 -13.41
CA ASP A 150 -18.86 4.67 -13.77
C ASP A 150 -19.67 4.21 -12.56
N LYS A 151 -19.17 4.48 -11.34
CA LYS A 151 -19.79 4.10 -10.06
C LYS A 151 -19.98 2.59 -9.92
N GLU A 152 -19.00 1.83 -10.40
CA GLU A 152 -19.02 0.37 -10.38
C GLU A 152 -17.83 -0.19 -9.59
N VAL A 153 -18.04 -1.37 -8.98
CA VAL A 153 -16.96 -2.12 -8.36
C VAL A 153 -16.12 -2.76 -9.46
N ILE A 154 -14.84 -2.40 -9.53
CA ILE A 154 -13.88 -2.99 -10.47
C ILE A 154 -13.50 -4.40 -9.99
N LYS A 155 -13.14 -4.51 -8.70
CA LYS A 155 -12.72 -5.78 -8.08
C LYS A 155 -12.84 -5.71 -6.56
N THR A 156 -13.03 -6.87 -5.93
CA THR A 156 -13.00 -7.04 -4.48
C THR A 156 -11.81 -7.90 -4.08
N TYR A 157 -11.14 -7.53 -3.00
CA TYR A 157 -10.01 -8.26 -2.44
C TYR A 157 -10.21 -8.52 -0.96
N ARG A 158 -9.66 -9.65 -0.50
CA ARG A 158 -9.58 -10.04 0.89
C ARG A 158 -8.14 -9.94 1.37
N PHE A 159 -7.90 -9.11 2.37
CA PHE A 159 -6.62 -8.93 3.04
C PHE A 159 -6.63 -9.63 4.39
N VAL A 160 -5.48 -10.20 4.75
CA VAL A 160 -5.16 -10.53 6.14
C VAL A 160 -4.06 -9.59 6.58
N VAL A 161 -4.30 -8.84 7.64
CA VAL A 161 -3.30 -7.94 8.24
C VAL A 161 -2.95 -8.39 9.65
N LYS A 162 -1.71 -8.15 10.05
CA LYS A 162 -1.20 -8.46 11.40
C LYS A 162 -0.45 -7.27 11.97
N PRO A 163 -0.25 -7.19 13.30
CA PRO A 163 0.51 -6.11 13.90
C PRO A 163 1.91 -6.02 13.28
N ASN A 164 2.35 -4.79 13.00
CA ASN A 164 3.65 -4.54 12.43
C ASN A 164 4.72 -4.62 13.53
N VAL A 165 5.61 -5.61 13.42
CA VAL A 165 6.65 -5.89 14.43
C VAL A 165 7.71 -4.79 14.55
N HIS A 166 7.72 -3.84 13.61
CA HIS A 166 8.63 -2.69 13.61
C HIS A 166 7.95 -1.39 14.08
N GLY A 167 6.63 -1.40 14.29
CA GLY A 167 5.86 -0.24 14.78
C GLY A 167 6.40 0.34 16.09
N ASP A 168 6.90 -0.52 16.99
CA ASP A 168 7.45 -0.10 18.30
C ASP A 168 8.93 0.31 18.26
N LYS A 169 9.65 0.05 17.15
CA LYS A 169 11.12 0.18 17.09
C LYS A 169 11.59 1.48 16.45
N MET A 170 10.71 2.23 15.80
CA MET A 170 11.01 3.53 15.20
C MET A 170 10.09 4.57 15.84
N THR A 171 10.65 5.70 16.25
CA THR A 171 9.90 6.76 16.95
C THR A 171 8.83 7.45 16.09
N GLU A 172 8.76 7.13 14.80
CA GLU A 172 7.89 7.74 13.77
C GLU A 172 7.48 6.67 12.75
N PHE A 173 6.79 5.61 13.20
CA PHE A 173 6.31 4.55 12.32
C PHE A 173 4.89 4.87 11.83
N MET A 174 4.67 4.86 10.51
CA MET A 174 3.40 5.28 9.91
C MET A 174 2.28 4.23 10.02
N PHE A 175 2.63 2.94 10.04
CA PHE A 175 1.67 1.83 9.92
C PHE A 175 1.76 0.85 11.08
N ASP A 176 0.69 0.75 11.87
CA ASP A 176 0.56 -0.21 12.98
C ASP A 176 0.38 -1.66 12.51
N TYR A 177 0.04 -1.84 11.23
CA TYR A 177 -0.25 -3.14 10.63
C TYR A 177 0.62 -3.41 9.40
N SER A 178 0.71 -4.69 9.06
CA SER A 178 1.37 -5.20 7.87
C SER A 178 0.47 -6.21 7.16
N VAL A 179 0.49 -6.23 5.84
CA VAL A 179 -0.26 -7.20 5.03
C VAL A 179 0.44 -8.57 5.04
N ASP A 180 -0.25 -9.59 5.53
CA ASP A 180 0.23 -10.97 5.57
C ASP A 180 -0.12 -11.74 4.29
N SER A 181 -1.34 -11.53 3.78
CA SER A 181 -1.82 -12.14 2.54
C SER A 181 -2.91 -11.30 1.86
N VAL A 182 -3.03 -11.43 0.54
CA VAL A 182 -4.11 -10.85 -0.27
C VAL A 182 -4.66 -11.90 -1.22
N GLU A 183 -5.98 -11.95 -1.36
CA GLU A 183 -6.69 -12.81 -2.30
C GLU A 183 -7.70 -11.99 -3.10
N GLU A 184 -7.77 -12.21 -4.41
CA GLU A 184 -8.82 -11.67 -5.27
C GLU A 184 -10.10 -12.53 -5.11
N MET A 185 -11.26 -11.88 -4.95
CA MET A 185 -12.55 -12.52 -4.65
C MET A 185 -13.46 -12.68 -5.88
#